data_AF-A0A0E4HA37-F1
#
_entry.id   AF-A0A0E4HA37-F1
#
_cell.length_a   1.000
_cell.length_b   1.000
_cell.length_c   1.000
_cell.angle_alpha   90.00
_cell.angle_beta   90.00
_cell.angle_gamma   90.00
#
_symmetry.space_group_name_H-M   'P 1'
#
loop_
_entity.id
_entity.type
_entity.pdbx_description
1 polymer ?
#
loop_
_entity_poly.entity_id
_entity_poly.type
_entity_poly.pdbx_seq_one_letter_code
_entity_poly.pdbx_strand_id
1 'polypeptide(L)'
;MEPLEEYINKLTGSTQRNSAFSKDIPFQQWRDGLAAAFTERLGGFPETAEALRPVLLERTSCSGYTRERIEITTYEGLRMPLYLLLPDQPLSTPAPAVLAIHGHGYGSREIVGLDPGGAERPGDPGLHKDFAVSLARQGFVVAAPELLGFGDRRLEEDLASGEPGRNSCFRLSSALLMAGKTMAGYRIYETKRALDYLQTRREVKGGRIGIMGISGGGLVAGFTAALDQRIACAVVSGYANTFADSILTRNHCLDNYIPGILLEAEMPDLLGLIAPRGLFLESGDADHLFGPRGARMALARLESIYGAAHHSGQVEADFFTGGHEIHGGPAFAWLRKQLAGA
;
A
#
# COMPACT_ATOMS: atom_id res chain seq x y z
N MET A 1 3.24 14.26 -31.67
CA MET A 1 3.81 13.23 -30.76
C MET A 1 5.11 12.79 -31.41
N GLU A 2 6.22 12.74 -30.68
CA GLU A 2 7.49 12.32 -31.28
C GLU A 2 7.42 10.85 -31.71
N PRO A 3 8.11 10.40 -32.77
CA PRO A 3 8.01 9.03 -33.28
C PRO A 3 8.27 7.94 -32.22
N LEU A 4 9.12 8.24 -31.23
CA LEU A 4 9.42 7.34 -30.11
C LEU A 4 8.24 7.18 -29.14
N GLU A 5 7.60 8.29 -28.77
CA GLU A 5 6.43 8.28 -27.90
C GLU A 5 5.27 7.53 -28.55
N GLU A 6 5.04 7.76 -29.86
CA GLU A 6 4.02 7.04 -30.61
C GLU A 6 4.29 5.53 -30.64
N TYR A 7 5.55 5.13 -30.84
CA TYR A 7 5.95 3.72 -30.83
C TYR A 7 5.68 3.06 -29.47
N ILE A 8 6.12 3.70 -28.36
CA ILE A 8 5.93 3.15 -27.02
C ILE A 8 4.44 3.11 -26.63
N ASN A 9 3.68 4.14 -26.98
CA ASN A 9 2.23 4.18 -26.75
C ASN A 9 1.51 3.08 -27.53
N LYS A 10 1.91 2.83 -28.79
CA LYS A 10 1.37 1.73 -29.59
C LYS A 10 1.71 0.37 -28.98
N LEU A 11 2.98 0.14 -28.63
CA LEU A 11 3.45 -1.12 -28.03
C LEU A 11 2.68 -1.45 -26.75
N THR A 12 2.62 -0.50 -25.82
CA THR A 12 1.96 -0.69 -24.52
C THR A 12 0.44 -0.76 -24.65
N GLY A 13 -0.16 0.06 -25.53
CA GLY A 13 -1.60 0.09 -25.77
C GLY A 13 -2.17 -1.12 -26.52
N SER A 14 -1.37 -1.77 -27.37
CA SER A 14 -1.79 -2.97 -28.11
C SER A 14 -1.38 -4.28 -27.41
N THR A 15 -0.82 -4.22 -26.21
CA THR A 15 -0.42 -5.41 -25.47
C THR A 15 -1.65 -6.21 -25.07
N GLN A 16 -1.74 -7.47 -25.51
CA GLN A 16 -2.80 -8.38 -25.11
C GLN A 16 -2.66 -8.73 -23.62
N ARG A 17 -3.78 -8.63 -22.89
CA ARG A 17 -3.86 -8.92 -21.46
C ARG A 17 -4.49 -10.28 -21.23
N ASN A 18 -3.66 -11.26 -20.89
CA ASN A 18 -4.05 -12.67 -20.77
C ASN A 18 -4.96 -12.94 -19.57
N SER A 19 -4.90 -12.08 -18.56
CA SER A 19 -5.53 -12.27 -17.24
C SER A 19 -6.47 -11.11 -16.87
N ALA A 20 -6.80 -10.23 -17.81
CA ALA A 20 -7.76 -9.14 -17.58
C ALA A 20 -9.15 -9.69 -17.25
N PHE A 21 -9.89 -8.99 -16.39
CA PHE A 21 -11.23 -9.44 -16.00
C PHE A 21 -12.18 -9.56 -17.20
N SER A 22 -12.85 -10.70 -17.30
CA SER A 22 -13.92 -10.95 -18.26
C SER A 22 -15.13 -11.53 -17.53
N LYS A 23 -16.34 -11.06 -17.89
CA LYS A 23 -17.60 -11.59 -17.36
C LYS A 23 -17.91 -13.00 -17.87
N ASP A 24 -17.23 -13.43 -18.93
CA ASP A 24 -17.41 -14.75 -19.54
C ASP A 24 -16.64 -15.85 -18.80
N ILE A 25 -15.74 -15.47 -17.89
CA ILE A 25 -14.96 -16.39 -17.05
C ILE A 25 -15.59 -16.39 -15.65
N PRO A 26 -15.83 -17.56 -15.03
CA PRO A 26 -16.27 -17.64 -13.64
C PRO A 26 -15.37 -16.80 -12.73
N PHE A 27 -15.97 -15.94 -11.89
CA PHE A 27 -15.23 -14.97 -11.09
C PHE A 27 -14.07 -15.60 -10.29
N GLN A 28 -14.33 -16.75 -9.65
CA GLN A 28 -13.32 -17.46 -8.88
C GLN A 28 -12.16 -17.95 -9.76
N GLN A 29 -12.44 -18.48 -10.95
CA GLN A 29 -11.43 -18.94 -11.89
C GLN A 29 -10.56 -17.77 -12.39
N TRP A 30 -11.18 -16.64 -12.73
CA TRP A 30 -10.43 -15.42 -13.10
C TRP A 30 -9.55 -14.95 -11.94
N ARG A 31 -10.11 -14.87 -10.73
CA ARG A 31 -9.42 -14.36 -9.54
C ARG A 31 -8.19 -15.21 -9.21
N ASP A 32 -8.33 -16.54 -9.21
CA ASP A 32 -7.23 -17.44 -8.90
C ASP A 32 -6.15 -17.40 -9.98
N GLY A 33 -6.54 -17.36 -11.26
CA GLY A 33 -5.61 -17.25 -12.39
C GLY A 33 -4.80 -15.95 -12.35
N LEU A 34 -5.48 -14.81 -12.16
CA LEU A 34 -4.81 -13.51 -12.09
C LEU A 34 -3.95 -13.39 -10.83
N ALA A 35 -4.38 -13.91 -9.67
CA ALA A 35 -3.57 -13.88 -8.45
C ALA A 35 -2.27 -14.69 -8.60
N ALA A 36 -2.34 -15.85 -9.26
CA ALA A 36 -1.16 -16.67 -9.56
C ALA A 36 -0.20 -15.95 -10.52
N ALA A 37 -0.71 -15.46 -11.66
CA ALA A 37 0.09 -14.73 -12.63
C ALA A 37 0.70 -13.46 -12.01
N PHE A 38 -0.06 -12.73 -11.21
CA PHE A 38 0.43 -11.53 -10.53
C PHE A 38 1.54 -11.85 -9.52
N THR A 39 1.39 -12.91 -8.73
CA THR A 39 2.44 -13.37 -7.80
C THR A 39 3.71 -13.76 -8.54
N GLU A 40 3.59 -14.42 -9.69
CA GLU A 40 4.74 -14.74 -10.56
C GLU A 40 5.44 -13.47 -11.06
N ARG A 41 4.69 -12.49 -11.58
CA ARG A 41 5.24 -11.20 -12.06
C ARG A 41 5.93 -10.39 -10.97
N LEU A 42 5.52 -10.55 -9.71
CA LEU A 42 6.19 -9.93 -8.56
C LEU A 42 7.54 -10.57 -8.23
N GLY A 43 7.85 -11.74 -8.80
CA GLY A 43 9.03 -12.56 -8.52
C GLY A 43 8.79 -13.64 -7.46
N GLY A 44 7.53 -13.92 -7.11
CA GLY A 44 7.15 -14.88 -6.07
C GLY A 44 7.47 -14.43 -4.64
N PHE A 45 7.06 -15.25 -3.68
CA PHE A 45 7.33 -15.06 -2.25
C PHE A 45 8.07 -16.27 -1.67
N PRO A 46 8.86 -16.11 -0.59
CA PRO A 46 9.41 -17.25 0.14
C PRO A 46 8.32 -18.24 0.57
N GLU A 47 8.57 -19.53 0.34
CA GLU A 47 7.64 -20.62 0.74
C GLU A 47 7.56 -20.78 2.25
N THR A 48 8.69 -20.62 2.94
CA THR A 48 8.78 -20.64 4.40
C THR A 48 9.11 -19.24 4.88
N ALA A 49 8.34 -18.75 5.86
CA ALA A 49 8.58 -17.46 6.47
C ALA A 49 9.58 -17.57 7.62
N GLU A 50 10.57 -16.68 7.64
CA GLU A 50 11.55 -16.58 8.72
C GLU A 50 10.90 -16.28 10.07
N ALA A 51 11.47 -16.76 11.18
CA ALA A 51 10.97 -16.38 12.50
C ALA A 51 11.05 -14.85 12.71
N LEU A 52 9.95 -14.22 13.11
CA LEU A 52 9.84 -12.75 13.20
C LEU A 52 10.89 -12.09 14.11
N ARG A 53 11.33 -12.77 15.17
CA ARG A 53 12.32 -12.29 16.17
C ARG A 53 12.14 -10.79 16.50
N PRO A 54 10.97 -10.37 17.01
CA PRO A 54 10.68 -8.97 17.26
C PRO A 54 11.57 -8.41 18.37
N VAL A 55 12.08 -7.19 18.17
CA VAL A 55 12.87 -6.45 19.17
C VAL A 55 12.21 -5.09 19.38
N LEU A 56 11.85 -4.78 20.63
CA LEU A 56 11.39 -3.43 21.01
C LEU A 56 12.61 -2.51 21.13
N LEU A 57 12.64 -1.44 20.33
CA LEU A 57 13.72 -0.46 20.30
C LEU A 57 13.39 0.77 21.15
N GLU A 58 12.15 1.23 21.10
CA GLU A 58 11.69 2.44 21.78
C GLU A 58 10.24 2.28 22.20
N ARG A 59 9.85 2.91 23.31
CA ARG A 59 8.46 3.05 23.73
C ARG A 59 8.24 4.43 24.33
N THR A 60 7.33 5.19 23.73
CA THR A 60 7.09 6.59 24.05
C THR A 60 5.61 6.82 24.30
N SER A 61 5.29 7.48 25.43
CA SER A 61 3.92 7.91 25.73
C SER A 61 3.62 9.17 24.94
N CYS A 62 2.59 9.13 24.10
CA CYS A 62 2.14 10.28 23.31
C CYS A 62 0.77 10.74 23.83
N SER A 63 0.27 11.86 23.30
CA SER A 63 -1.09 12.31 23.62
C SER A 63 -2.14 11.46 22.87
N GLY A 64 -2.80 10.57 23.61
CA GLY A 64 -3.90 9.71 23.15
C GLY A 64 -3.49 8.31 22.65
N TYR A 65 -2.21 7.98 22.69
CA TYR A 65 -1.68 6.67 22.32
C TYR A 65 -0.27 6.46 22.88
N THR A 66 0.16 5.21 22.95
CA THR A 66 1.57 4.82 23.13
C THR A 66 2.17 4.47 21.78
N ARG A 67 3.35 5.01 21.44
CA ARG A 67 4.13 4.64 20.25
C ARG A 67 5.27 3.71 20.63
N GLU A 68 5.26 2.50 20.11
CA GLU A 68 6.38 1.55 20.16
C GLU A 68 7.13 1.58 18.82
N ARG A 69 8.46 1.54 18.87
CA ARG A 69 9.30 1.27 17.69
C ARG A 69 9.85 -0.13 17.84
N ILE A 70 9.53 -0.99 16.87
CA ILE A 70 9.90 -2.41 16.89
C ILE A 70 10.65 -2.74 15.62
N GLU A 71 11.54 -3.72 15.69
CA GLU A 71 12.18 -4.30 14.50
C GLU A 71 11.90 -5.79 14.41
N ILE A 72 11.51 -6.25 13.21
CA ILE A 72 11.23 -7.66 12.91
C ILE A 72 12.12 -8.17 11.78
N THR A 73 12.35 -9.49 11.74
CA THR A 73 12.95 -10.18 10.60
C THR A 73 11.88 -10.44 9.54
N THR A 74 12.19 -10.11 8.29
CA THR A 74 11.30 -10.33 7.14
C THR A 74 11.82 -11.41 6.20
N TYR A 75 13.02 -11.20 5.66
CA TYR A 75 13.81 -12.19 4.93
C TYR A 75 15.02 -12.61 5.77
N GLU A 76 15.67 -13.70 5.38
CA GLU A 76 16.95 -14.08 5.97
C GLU A 76 17.94 -12.91 5.85
N GLY A 77 18.51 -12.49 7.00
CA GLY A 77 19.45 -11.37 7.06
C GLY A 77 18.83 -9.97 6.88
N LEU A 78 17.51 -9.85 6.65
CA LEU A 78 16.85 -8.56 6.47
C LEU A 78 15.93 -8.21 7.64
N ARG A 79 16.10 -7.00 8.15
CA ARG A 79 15.33 -6.44 9.25
C ARG A 79 14.47 -5.28 8.75
N MET A 80 13.27 -5.17 9.29
CA MET A 80 12.33 -4.09 9.01
C MET A 80 11.91 -3.43 10.33
N PRO A 81 12.27 -2.16 10.56
CA PRO A 81 11.65 -1.36 11.60
C PRO A 81 10.19 -1.04 11.25
N LEU A 82 9.35 -0.96 12.26
CA LEU A 82 7.97 -0.50 12.18
C LEU A 82 7.59 0.22 13.48
N TYR A 83 6.71 1.20 13.36
CA TYR A 83 6.06 1.81 14.51
C TYR A 83 4.73 1.11 14.80
N LEU A 84 4.44 0.82 16.06
CA LEU A 84 3.15 0.34 16.54
C LEU A 84 2.55 1.40 17.45
N LEU A 85 1.40 1.95 17.06
CA LEU A 85 0.66 2.93 17.83
C LEU A 85 -0.51 2.22 18.51
N LEU A 86 -0.49 2.21 19.84
CA LEU A 86 -1.48 1.59 20.70
C LEU A 86 -2.37 2.70 21.28
N PRO A 87 -3.66 2.77 20.91
CA PRO A 87 -4.53 3.84 21.35
C PRO A 87 -4.84 3.73 22.85
N ASP A 88 -4.89 4.86 23.55
CA ASP A 88 -5.28 4.89 24.96
C ASP A 88 -6.77 4.55 25.14
N GLN A 89 -7.57 4.87 24.12
CA GLN A 89 -9.00 4.57 24.02
C GLN A 89 -9.27 3.71 22.78
N PRO A 90 -9.04 2.38 22.85
CA PRO A 90 -9.27 1.49 21.72
C PRO A 90 -10.78 1.35 21.42
N LEU A 91 -11.13 1.10 20.14
CA LEU A 91 -12.52 0.86 19.72
C LEU A 91 -13.15 -0.39 20.38
N SER A 92 -12.32 -1.37 20.73
CA SER A 92 -12.68 -2.57 21.50
C SER A 92 -11.41 -3.20 22.07
N THR A 93 -11.55 -4.16 22.98
CA THR A 93 -10.39 -4.90 23.52
C THR A 93 -10.61 -6.39 23.33
N PRO A 94 -9.83 -7.08 22.47
CA PRO A 94 -8.80 -6.55 21.57
C PRO A 94 -9.36 -5.64 20.46
N ALA A 95 -8.54 -4.72 19.94
CA ALA A 95 -8.96 -3.66 19.02
C ALA A 95 -8.78 -4.05 17.54
N PRO A 96 -9.62 -3.55 16.61
CA PRO A 96 -9.29 -3.62 15.18
C PRO A 96 -7.96 -2.90 14.91
N ALA A 97 -7.22 -3.40 13.92
CA ALA A 97 -5.94 -2.82 13.55
C ALA A 97 -5.91 -2.32 12.10
N VAL A 98 -5.01 -1.38 11.82
CA VAL A 98 -4.76 -0.89 10.47
C VAL A 98 -3.25 -0.91 10.20
N LEU A 99 -2.86 -1.52 9.09
CA LEU A 99 -1.53 -1.35 8.51
C LEU A 99 -1.51 -0.01 7.76
N ALA A 100 -0.68 0.94 8.20
CA ALA A 100 -0.54 2.26 7.63
C ALA A 100 0.74 2.35 6.79
N ILE A 101 0.60 2.44 5.47
CA ILE A 101 1.72 2.35 4.53
C ILE A 101 2.05 3.71 3.92
N HIS A 102 3.23 4.23 4.24
CA HIS A 102 3.66 5.54 3.75
C HIS A 102 3.97 5.53 2.24
N GLY A 103 3.81 6.69 1.60
CA GLY A 103 4.23 6.95 0.24
C GLY A 103 5.69 7.42 0.15
N HIS A 104 6.04 8.06 -0.97
CA HIS A 104 7.34 8.69 -1.11
C HIS A 104 7.47 9.87 -0.14
N GLY A 105 8.60 9.95 0.55
CA GLY A 105 8.84 10.87 1.65
C GLY A 105 10.07 10.41 2.45
N TYR A 106 10.15 10.77 3.73
CA TYR A 106 11.26 10.33 4.60
C TYR A 106 10.94 9.06 5.42
N GLY A 107 9.89 8.33 5.03
CA GLY A 107 9.60 7.00 5.57
C GLY A 107 8.51 6.98 6.63
N SER A 108 8.48 5.88 7.39
CA SER A 108 7.45 5.60 8.40
C SER A 108 7.33 6.69 9.48
N ARG A 109 8.43 7.40 9.80
CA ARG A 109 8.44 8.55 10.71
C ARG A 109 7.44 9.64 10.30
N GLU A 110 7.29 9.86 9.00
CA GLU A 110 6.48 10.95 8.46
C GLU A 110 5.00 10.77 8.77
N ILE A 111 4.51 9.52 8.79
CA ILE A 111 3.10 9.19 9.01
C ILE A 111 2.75 9.06 10.50
N VAL A 112 3.75 8.98 11.39
CA VAL A 112 3.59 8.83 12.85
C VAL A 112 3.91 10.10 13.65
N GLY A 113 3.90 11.27 12.99
CA GLY A 113 4.09 12.58 13.63
C GLY A 113 5.54 12.94 13.96
N LEU A 114 6.51 12.19 13.43
CA LEU A 114 7.94 12.45 13.67
C LEU A 114 8.57 13.25 12.54
N ASP A 115 9.62 13.99 12.86
CA ASP A 115 10.53 14.59 11.88
C ASP A 115 11.54 13.53 11.36
N PRO A 116 12.36 13.85 10.35
CA PRO A 116 13.37 12.92 9.84
C PRO A 116 14.37 12.42 10.89
N GLY A 117 14.67 13.23 11.91
CA GLY A 117 15.56 12.88 13.02
C GLY A 117 14.92 11.94 14.05
N GLY A 118 13.60 11.74 14.00
CA GLY A 118 12.84 10.95 14.95
C GLY A 118 12.34 11.74 16.17
N ALA A 119 12.45 13.07 16.15
CA ALA A 119 11.84 13.94 17.16
C ALA A 119 10.40 14.29 16.78
N GLU A 120 9.59 14.72 17.75
CA GLU A 120 8.22 15.19 17.47
C GLU A 120 8.26 16.36 16.49
N ARG A 121 7.45 16.27 15.42
CA ARG A 121 7.46 17.28 14.37
C ARG A 121 6.70 18.54 14.84
N PRO A 122 7.31 19.74 14.79
CA PRO A 122 6.67 20.97 15.29
C PRO A 122 5.72 21.64 14.28
N GLY A 123 5.80 21.27 12.99
CA GLY A 123 5.04 21.90 11.91
C GLY A 123 3.95 21.02 11.32
N ASP A 124 3.19 21.61 10.40
CA ASP A 124 2.10 20.91 9.72
C ASP A 124 2.60 19.69 8.94
N PRO A 125 1.81 18.60 8.92
CA PRO A 125 2.15 17.43 8.13
C PRO A 125 2.14 17.76 6.64
N GLY A 126 2.99 17.07 5.88
CA GLY A 126 2.94 17.08 4.41
C GLY A 126 1.75 16.29 3.86
N LEU A 127 1.89 15.80 2.63
CA LEU A 127 0.84 15.06 1.91
C LEU A 127 0.25 13.86 2.68
N HIS A 128 1.06 13.28 3.57
CA HIS A 128 0.71 12.13 4.39
C HIS A 128 -0.27 12.45 5.53
N LYS A 129 -0.37 13.71 5.97
CA LYS A 129 -1.31 14.15 7.02
C LYS A 129 -1.32 13.34 8.33
N ASP A 130 -0.16 12.80 8.72
CA ASP A 130 -0.03 11.93 9.92
C ASP A 130 -1.12 10.86 10.02
N PHE A 131 -1.48 10.25 8.88
CA PHE A 131 -2.67 9.41 8.84
C PHE A 131 -2.59 8.22 9.82
N ALA A 132 -1.39 7.73 10.16
CA ALA A 132 -1.24 6.70 11.20
C ALA A 132 -1.58 7.22 12.60
N VAL A 133 -1.19 8.45 12.95
CA VAL A 133 -1.59 9.12 14.20
C VAL A 133 -3.11 9.34 14.24
N SER A 134 -3.68 9.79 13.12
CA SER A 134 -5.12 10.03 13.00
C SER A 134 -5.95 8.76 13.15
N LEU A 135 -5.46 7.62 12.64
CA LEU A 135 -6.06 6.31 12.84
C LEU A 135 -5.93 5.85 14.31
N ALA A 136 -4.76 6.01 14.92
CA ALA A 136 -4.56 5.64 16.33
C ALA A 136 -5.51 6.43 17.25
N ARG A 137 -5.62 7.75 17.05
CA ARG A 137 -6.58 8.60 17.80
C ARG A 137 -8.04 8.22 17.60
N GLN A 138 -8.36 7.48 16.55
CA GLN A 138 -9.70 6.93 16.32
C GLN A 138 -9.95 5.58 16.98
N GLY A 139 -8.97 5.06 17.74
CA GLY A 139 -9.07 3.83 18.53
C GLY A 139 -8.63 2.57 17.80
N PHE A 140 -7.94 2.70 16.66
CA PHE A 140 -7.28 1.56 16.01
C PHE A 140 -5.90 1.29 16.59
N VAL A 141 -5.50 0.03 16.67
CA VAL A 141 -4.07 -0.31 16.75
C VAL A 141 -3.46 -0.10 15.36
N VAL A 142 -2.39 0.66 15.24
CA VAL A 142 -1.81 1.00 13.93
C VAL A 142 -0.38 0.49 13.85
N ALA A 143 -0.06 -0.28 12.81
CA ALA A 143 1.34 -0.58 12.47
C ALA A 143 1.75 0.19 11.22
N ALA A 144 2.85 0.93 11.32
CA ALA A 144 3.46 1.70 10.26
C ALA A 144 4.85 1.12 9.93
N PRO A 145 4.95 0.15 8.99
CA PRO A 145 6.22 -0.41 8.57
C PRO A 145 7.06 0.58 7.76
N GLU A 146 8.38 0.50 7.90
CA GLU A 146 9.34 1.22 7.06
C GLU A 146 9.57 0.46 5.76
N LEU A 147 9.10 1.02 4.64
CA LEU A 147 9.25 0.39 3.34
C LEU A 147 10.73 0.34 2.91
N LEU A 148 11.13 -0.77 2.30
CA LEU A 148 12.48 -0.97 1.78
C LEU A 148 12.87 0.18 0.82
N GLY A 149 14.03 0.80 1.04
CA GLY A 149 14.52 1.94 0.25
C GLY A 149 14.11 3.32 0.76
N PHE A 150 13.44 3.42 1.90
CA PHE A 150 13.08 4.68 2.56
C PHE A 150 13.55 4.72 4.02
N GLY A 151 13.55 5.92 4.61
CA GLY A 151 13.87 6.15 6.01
C GLY A 151 15.21 5.50 6.41
N ASP A 152 15.15 4.62 7.40
CA ASP A 152 16.30 3.88 7.93
C ASP A 152 16.77 2.73 7.04
N ARG A 153 16.01 2.42 5.98
CA ARG A 153 16.26 1.30 5.05
C ARG A 153 16.77 1.77 3.70
N ARG A 154 17.39 2.95 3.69
CA ARG A 154 18.12 3.50 2.56
C ARG A 154 19.54 2.93 2.51
N LEU A 155 20.11 2.92 1.32
CA LEU A 155 21.51 2.63 1.11
C LEU A 155 22.36 3.76 1.70
N GLU A 156 23.59 3.42 2.12
CA GLU A 156 24.51 4.35 2.77
C GLU A 156 24.77 5.61 1.94
N GLU A 157 24.87 5.49 0.62
CA GLU A 157 25.07 6.62 -0.29
C GLU A 157 23.89 7.62 -0.28
N ASP A 158 22.66 7.13 -0.13
CA ASP A 158 21.47 7.98 -0.07
C ASP A 158 21.25 8.55 1.33
N LEU A 159 21.70 7.85 2.37
CA LEU A 159 21.79 8.40 3.73
C LEU A 159 22.81 9.53 3.81
N ALA A 160 23.98 9.34 3.17
CA ALA A 160 25.08 10.30 3.17
C ALA A 160 24.77 11.60 2.43
N SER A 161 23.73 11.65 1.59
CA SER A 161 23.30 12.90 0.94
C SER A 161 22.75 13.93 1.93
N GLY A 162 22.29 13.49 3.10
CA GLY A 162 21.63 14.33 4.09
C GLY A 162 20.22 14.80 3.70
N GLU A 163 19.71 14.44 2.51
CA GLU A 163 18.37 14.78 2.05
C GLU A 163 17.35 13.79 2.64
N PRO A 164 16.42 14.22 3.52
CA PRO A 164 15.51 13.29 4.19
C PRO A 164 14.62 12.48 3.25
N GLY A 165 14.11 13.11 2.18
CA GLY A 165 13.20 12.49 1.22
C GLY A 165 13.88 11.70 0.10
N ARG A 166 15.22 11.65 0.06
CA ARG A 166 15.95 10.85 -0.92
C ARG A 166 15.67 9.38 -0.67
N ASN A 167 15.44 8.60 -1.72
CA ASN A 167 15.16 7.16 -1.63
C ASN A 167 16.21 6.35 -2.39
N SER A 168 16.31 5.06 -2.05
CA SER A 168 17.19 4.11 -2.73
C SER A 168 16.47 3.27 -3.78
N CYS A 169 15.26 3.69 -4.18
CA CYS A 169 14.38 2.85 -5.00
C CYS A 169 15.01 2.47 -6.33
N PHE A 170 15.73 3.37 -7.01
CA PHE A 170 16.32 3.04 -8.31
C PHE A 170 17.36 1.93 -8.21
N ARG A 171 18.36 2.06 -7.33
CA ARG A 171 19.45 1.09 -7.20
C ARG A 171 18.95 -0.25 -6.65
N LEU A 172 18.08 -0.21 -5.64
CA LEU A 172 17.49 -1.43 -5.08
C LEU A 172 16.56 -2.12 -6.10
N SER A 173 15.70 -1.38 -6.78
CA SER A 173 14.78 -1.97 -7.78
C SER A 173 15.55 -2.54 -8.96
N SER A 174 16.55 -1.85 -9.48
CA SER A 174 17.37 -2.37 -10.59
C SER A 174 18.11 -3.65 -10.20
N ALA A 175 18.68 -3.72 -8.99
CA ALA A 175 19.30 -4.95 -8.48
C ALA A 175 18.28 -6.10 -8.31
N LEU A 176 17.09 -5.82 -7.76
CA LEU A 176 16.02 -6.82 -7.63
C LEU A 176 15.56 -7.34 -8.99
N LEU A 177 15.36 -6.44 -9.96
CA LEU A 177 14.95 -6.80 -11.32
C LEU A 177 15.94 -7.76 -11.99
N MET A 178 17.25 -7.53 -11.80
CA MET A 178 18.30 -8.43 -12.29
C MET A 178 18.25 -9.83 -11.66
N ALA A 179 17.68 -9.95 -10.46
CA ALA A 179 17.48 -11.22 -9.77
C ALA A 179 16.09 -11.85 -10.04
N GLY A 180 15.31 -11.31 -10.99
CA GLY A 180 13.95 -11.77 -11.27
C GLY A 180 12.95 -11.44 -10.16
N LYS A 181 13.24 -10.41 -9.35
CA LYS A 181 12.41 -9.91 -8.26
C LYS A 181 11.96 -8.48 -8.55
N THR A 182 10.98 -8.01 -7.78
CA THR A 182 10.51 -6.63 -7.88
C THR A 182 10.50 -5.95 -6.52
N MET A 183 10.69 -4.63 -6.50
CA MET A 183 10.53 -3.84 -5.27
C MET A 183 9.11 -3.95 -4.72
N ALA A 184 8.10 -3.94 -5.60
CA ALA A 184 6.71 -4.19 -5.24
C ALA A 184 6.55 -5.54 -4.51
N GLY A 185 7.11 -6.63 -5.06
CA GLY A 185 7.05 -7.96 -4.47
C GLY A 185 7.69 -8.03 -3.08
N TYR A 186 8.87 -7.42 -2.91
CA TYR A 186 9.53 -7.32 -1.61
C TYR A 186 8.67 -6.57 -0.60
N ARG A 187 8.19 -5.37 -0.94
CA ARG A 187 7.38 -4.56 -0.03
C ARG A 187 6.03 -5.20 0.31
N ILE A 188 5.40 -5.89 -0.64
CA ILE A 188 4.17 -6.66 -0.39
C ILE A 188 4.47 -7.79 0.61
N TYR A 189 5.52 -8.59 0.37
CA TYR A 189 5.87 -9.67 1.27
C TYR A 189 6.21 -9.17 2.68
N GLU A 190 7.03 -8.12 2.80
CA GLU A 190 7.36 -7.54 4.10
C GLU A 190 6.12 -6.97 4.81
N THR A 191 5.16 -6.43 4.08
CA THR A 191 3.87 -6.01 4.65
C THR A 191 3.05 -7.20 5.16
N LYS A 192 3.09 -8.35 4.47
CA LYS A 192 2.53 -9.62 4.98
C LYS A 192 3.25 -10.05 6.27
N ARG A 193 4.56 -9.84 6.39
CA ARG A 193 5.32 -10.09 7.63
C ARG A 193 4.94 -9.13 8.77
N ALA A 194 4.66 -7.87 8.48
CA ALA A 194 4.09 -6.94 9.46
C ALA A 194 2.70 -7.38 9.92
N LEU A 195 1.88 -7.92 9.02
CA LEU A 195 0.59 -8.53 9.35
C LEU A 195 0.77 -9.75 10.28
N ASP A 196 1.72 -10.63 9.98
CA ASP A 196 2.06 -11.77 10.83
C ASP A 196 2.43 -11.30 12.25
N TYR A 197 3.22 -10.24 12.37
CA TYR A 197 3.58 -9.65 13.65
C TYR A 197 2.36 -9.08 14.40
N LEU A 198 1.50 -8.31 13.73
CA LEU A 198 0.26 -7.79 14.32
C LEU A 198 -0.61 -8.91 14.90
N GLN A 199 -0.71 -10.05 14.22
CA GLN A 199 -1.51 -11.19 14.70
C GLN A 199 -0.94 -11.85 15.97
N THR A 200 0.31 -11.57 16.33
CA THR A 200 0.89 -12.01 17.62
C THR A 200 0.58 -11.08 18.80
N ARG A 201 0.10 -9.85 18.51
CA ARG A 201 -0.14 -8.83 19.53
C ARG A 201 -1.51 -9.02 20.18
N ARG A 202 -1.52 -9.16 21.51
CA ARG A 202 -2.76 -9.29 22.30
C ARG A 202 -3.70 -8.08 22.17
N GLU A 203 -3.15 -6.92 21.81
CA GLU A 203 -3.90 -5.69 21.59
C GLU A 203 -4.75 -5.76 20.30
N VAL A 204 -4.45 -6.68 19.39
CA VAL A 204 -5.03 -6.75 18.04
C VAL A 204 -6.09 -7.84 17.94
N LYS A 205 -7.25 -7.48 17.40
CA LYS A 205 -8.31 -8.41 17.01
C LYS A 205 -7.96 -8.97 15.63
N GLY A 206 -7.29 -10.12 15.60
CA GLY A 206 -6.65 -10.67 14.38
C GLY A 206 -7.52 -10.82 13.14
N GLY A 207 -8.84 -11.01 13.28
CA GLY A 207 -9.80 -11.08 12.16
C GLY A 207 -10.31 -9.72 11.66
N ARG A 208 -9.86 -8.61 12.24
CA ARG A 208 -10.31 -7.25 11.93
C ARG A 208 -9.14 -6.32 11.66
N ILE A 209 -8.35 -6.67 10.64
CA ILE A 209 -7.18 -5.89 10.22
C ILE A 209 -7.44 -5.27 8.85
N GLY A 210 -7.49 -3.95 8.77
CA GLY A 210 -7.51 -3.20 7.52
C GLY A 210 -6.11 -2.78 7.08
N ILE A 211 -6.01 -2.21 5.88
CA ILE A 211 -4.79 -1.58 5.38
C ILE A 211 -5.13 -0.25 4.72
N MET A 212 -4.26 0.74 4.87
CA MET A 212 -4.39 2.04 4.24
C MET A 212 -3.03 2.52 3.78
N GLY A 213 -2.94 3.05 2.56
CA GLY A 213 -1.70 3.63 2.07
C GLY A 213 -1.92 4.71 1.02
N ILE A 214 -0.90 5.54 0.83
CA ILE A 214 -0.90 6.64 -0.13
C ILE A 214 0.24 6.53 -1.14
N SER A 215 -0.01 6.87 -2.40
CA SER A 215 1.03 6.90 -3.45
C SER A 215 1.69 5.52 -3.64
N GLY A 216 3.02 5.44 -3.57
CA GLY A 216 3.75 4.16 -3.49
C GLY A 216 3.33 3.28 -2.31
N GLY A 217 2.80 3.85 -1.22
CA GLY A 217 2.14 3.10 -0.15
C GLY A 217 0.76 2.59 -0.53
N GLY A 218 0.05 3.28 -1.42
CA GLY A 218 -1.20 2.83 -2.03
C GLY A 218 -1.01 1.60 -2.91
N LEU A 219 0.11 1.54 -3.66
CA LEU A 219 0.57 0.33 -4.36
C LEU A 219 0.65 -0.85 -3.39
N VAL A 220 1.46 -0.67 -2.33
CA VAL A 220 1.75 -1.74 -1.38
C VAL A 220 0.48 -2.13 -0.61
N ALA A 221 -0.33 -1.17 -0.19
CA ALA A 221 -1.60 -1.41 0.50
C ALA A 221 -2.58 -2.21 -0.37
N GLY A 222 -2.85 -1.73 -1.58
CA GLY A 222 -3.79 -2.35 -2.50
C GLY A 222 -3.34 -3.75 -2.94
N PHE A 223 -2.08 -3.91 -3.33
CA PHE A 223 -1.57 -5.20 -3.82
C PHE A 223 -1.32 -6.21 -2.69
N THR A 224 -1.01 -5.76 -1.47
CA THR A 224 -1.01 -6.67 -0.31
C THR A 224 -2.42 -7.14 0.00
N ALA A 225 -3.41 -6.24 0.00
CA ALA A 225 -4.80 -6.63 0.18
C ALA A 225 -5.26 -7.62 -0.90
N ALA A 226 -4.89 -7.40 -2.16
CA ALA A 226 -5.19 -8.31 -3.27
C ALA A 226 -4.66 -9.74 -3.04
N LEU A 227 -3.46 -9.87 -2.46
CA LEU A 227 -2.72 -11.15 -2.35
C LEU A 227 -2.68 -11.76 -0.94
N ASP A 228 -3.29 -11.12 0.06
CA ASP A 228 -3.42 -11.65 1.40
C ASP A 228 -4.87 -11.50 1.90
N GLN A 229 -5.55 -12.64 1.99
CA GLN A 229 -6.98 -12.71 2.35
C GLN A 229 -7.24 -12.39 3.83
N ARG A 230 -6.19 -12.26 4.67
CA ARG A 230 -6.34 -11.89 6.08
C ARG A 230 -6.64 -10.39 6.28
N ILE A 231 -6.37 -9.57 5.26
CA ILE A 231 -6.75 -8.14 5.27
C ILE A 231 -8.26 -8.05 5.02
N ALA A 232 -9.00 -7.42 5.92
CA ALA A 232 -10.46 -7.35 5.87
C ALA A 232 -10.98 -6.27 4.90
N CYS A 233 -10.26 -5.16 4.76
CA CYS A 233 -10.60 -4.06 3.86
C CYS A 233 -9.36 -3.20 3.56
N ALA A 234 -9.39 -2.43 2.47
CA ALA A 234 -8.29 -1.60 2.02
C ALA A 234 -8.72 -0.17 1.66
N VAL A 235 -7.91 0.82 2.05
CA VAL A 235 -7.97 2.19 1.55
C VAL A 235 -6.74 2.44 0.66
N VAL A 236 -6.97 2.88 -0.57
CA VAL A 236 -5.92 3.20 -1.55
C VAL A 236 -6.04 4.67 -1.94
N SER A 237 -5.18 5.51 -1.36
CA SER A 237 -5.17 6.96 -1.59
C SER A 237 -4.13 7.34 -2.65
N GLY A 238 -4.50 8.19 -3.60
CA GLY A 238 -3.59 8.73 -4.60
C GLY A 238 -2.80 7.65 -5.35
N TYR A 239 -3.43 6.54 -5.73
CA TYR A 239 -2.77 5.46 -6.48
C TYR A 239 -3.70 4.74 -7.45
N ALA A 240 -4.93 4.42 -7.03
CA ALA A 240 -5.87 3.67 -7.86
C ALA A 240 -6.17 4.41 -9.16
N ASN A 241 -5.68 3.84 -10.26
CA ASN A 241 -5.66 4.48 -11.58
C ASN A 241 -5.52 3.37 -12.65
N THR A 242 -5.24 3.70 -13.91
CA THR A 242 -4.76 2.72 -14.91
C THR A 242 -3.27 2.90 -15.13
N PHE A 243 -2.55 1.84 -15.52
CA PHE A 243 -1.15 1.96 -15.89
C PHE A 243 -0.99 2.92 -17.09
N ALA A 244 -1.91 2.84 -18.04
CA ALA A 244 -1.94 3.68 -19.24
C ALA A 244 -2.13 5.18 -18.96
N ASP A 245 -2.82 5.56 -17.88
CA ASP A 245 -3.12 6.97 -17.56
C ASP A 245 -2.12 7.59 -16.57
N SER A 246 -1.44 6.76 -15.76
CA SER A 246 -0.47 7.25 -14.76
C SER A 246 0.95 6.70 -14.97
N ILE A 247 1.17 5.40 -14.76
CA ILE A 247 2.54 4.83 -14.68
C ILE A 247 3.32 4.98 -15.99
N LEU A 248 2.63 4.86 -17.13
CA LEU A 248 3.25 4.92 -18.47
C LEU A 248 3.34 6.33 -19.04
N THR A 249 2.70 7.33 -18.43
CA THR A 249 2.62 8.69 -19.00
C THR A 249 3.74 9.63 -18.55
N ARG A 250 4.65 9.14 -17.70
CA ARG A 250 5.70 9.95 -17.06
C ARG A 250 6.80 9.09 -16.46
N ASN A 251 7.85 9.75 -16.00
CA ASN A 251 8.91 9.12 -15.21
C ASN A 251 8.44 8.92 -13.75
N HIS A 252 7.89 7.74 -13.45
CA HIS A 252 7.60 7.32 -12.07
C HIS A 252 8.84 6.69 -11.42
N CYS A 253 8.80 6.55 -10.11
CA CYS A 253 9.83 5.79 -9.40
C CYS A 253 9.85 4.33 -9.89
N LEU A 254 11.06 3.76 -10.03
CA LEU A 254 11.25 2.42 -10.59
C LEU A 254 10.53 1.32 -9.79
N ASP A 255 10.20 1.60 -8.52
CA ASP A 255 9.44 0.71 -7.64
C ASP A 255 8.01 0.39 -8.10
N ASN A 256 7.46 1.19 -9.03
CA ASN A 256 6.14 0.98 -9.63
C ASN A 256 6.14 -0.01 -10.80
N TYR A 257 7.31 -0.34 -11.36
CA TYR A 257 7.41 -1.10 -12.60
C TYR A 257 7.59 -2.59 -12.29
N ILE A 258 6.59 -3.38 -12.67
CA ILE A 258 6.56 -4.83 -12.54
C ILE A 258 6.71 -5.43 -13.94
N PRO A 259 7.86 -6.05 -14.29
CA PRO A 259 8.10 -6.55 -15.64
C PRO A 259 7.01 -7.51 -16.12
N GLY A 260 6.49 -7.26 -17.32
CA GLY A 260 5.46 -8.10 -17.93
C GLY A 260 4.05 -7.94 -17.37
N ILE A 261 3.80 -7.04 -16.41
CA ILE A 261 2.46 -6.91 -15.81
C ILE A 261 1.37 -6.52 -16.83
N LEU A 262 1.72 -5.74 -17.86
CA LEU A 262 0.80 -5.36 -18.93
C LEU A 262 0.37 -6.55 -19.80
N LEU A 263 1.14 -7.66 -19.81
CA LEU A 263 0.75 -8.90 -20.46
C LEU A 263 -0.34 -9.64 -19.67
N GLU A 264 -0.50 -9.31 -18.39
CA GLU A 264 -1.50 -9.94 -17.53
C GLU A 264 -2.76 -9.10 -17.44
N ALA A 265 -2.66 -7.87 -16.93
CA ALA A 265 -3.85 -7.09 -16.61
C ALA A 265 -3.58 -5.58 -16.45
N GLU A 266 -4.65 -4.80 -16.31
CA GLU A 266 -4.57 -3.40 -15.85
C GLU A 266 -4.58 -3.29 -14.33
N MET A 267 -4.15 -2.14 -13.82
CA MET A 267 -4.13 -1.87 -12.38
C MET A 267 -5.49 -2.11 -11.68
N PRO A 268 -6.65 -1.67 -12.20
CA PRO A 268 -7.95 -1.99 -11.59
C PRO A 268 -8.31 -3.48 -11.61
N ASP A 269 -7.79 -4.28 -12.54
CA ASP A 269 -7.98 -5.73 -12.49
C ASP A 269 -7.23 -6.33 -11.29
N LEU A 270 -5.99 -5.86 -11.04
CA LEU A 270 -5.17 -6.27 -9.89
C LEU A 270 -5.82 -5.87 -8.55
N LEU A 271 -6.29 -4.62 -8.44
CA LEU A 271 -7.05 -4.17 -7.27
C LEU A 271 -8.39 -4.92 -7.13
N GLY A 272 -8.96 -5.37 -8.24
CA GLY A 272 -10.18 -6.18 -8.27
C GLY A 272 -10.07 -7.52 -7.56
N LEU A 273 -8.86 -8.07 -7.39
CA LEU A 273 -8.61 -9.28 -6.58
C LEU A 273 -9.01 -9.12 -5.10
N ILE A 274 -9.19 -7.87 -4.62
CA ILE A 274 -9.67 -7.59 -3.26
C ILE A 274 -11.13 -8.04 -3.10
N ALA A 275 -11.94 -7.99 -4.16
CA ALA A 275 -13.34 -8.39 -4.10
C ALA A 275 -13.50 -9.84 -3.57
N PRO A 276 -14.48 -10.09 -2.67
CA PRO A 276 -15.58 -9.20 -2.28
C PRO A 276 -15.32 -8.30 -1.06
N ARG A 277 -14.08 -8.23 -0.56
CA ARG A 277 -13.73 -7.42 0.61
C ARG A 277 -13.79 -5.92 0.31
N GLY A 278 -13.94 -5.08 1.32
CA GLY A 278 -14.10 -3.64 1.12
C GLY A 278 -12.86 -2.98 0.48
N LEU A 279 -13.08 -2.11 -0.50
CA LEU A 279 -12.06 -1.24 -1.10
C LEU A 279 -12.56 0.21 -1.16
N PHE A 280 -11.78 1.14 -0.64
CA PHE A 280 -12.06 2.58 -0.69
C PHE A 280 -10.93 3.31 -1.42
N LEU A 281 -11.28 4.16 -2.38
CA LEU A 281 -10.31 4.94 -3.16
C LEU A 281 -10.36 6.41 -2.73
N GLU A 282 -9.21 7.06 -2.58
CA GLU A 282 -9.14 8.53 -2.44
C GLU A 282 -8.37 9.10 -3.64
N SER A 283 -8.91 10.14 -4.28
CA SER A 283 -8.25 10.80 -5.42
C SER A 283 -8.56 12.30 -5.42
N GLY A 284 -7.52 13.11 -5.35
CA GLY A 284 -7.61 14.56 -5.50
C GLY A 284 -7.83 14.96 -6.96
N ASP A 285 -8.62 16.01 -7.19
CA ASP A 285 -8.87 16.56 -8.53
C ASP A 285 -7.65 17.26 -9.17
N ALA A 286 -6.68 17.67 -8.35
CA ALA A 286 -5.40 18.23 -8.74
C ALA A 286 -4.22 17.26 -8.48
N ASP A 287 -4.49 15.96 -8.29
CA ASP A 287 -3.42 14.95 -8.24
C ASP A 287 -2.72 14.89 -9.60
N HIS A 288 -1.50 15.42 -9.63
CA HIS A 288 -0.73 15.45 -10.86
C HIS A 288 -0.23 14.07 -11.24
N LEU A 289 0.02 13.14 -10.30
CA LEU A 289 0.62 11.82 -10.52
C LEU A 289 -0.41 10.77 -10.91
N PHE A 290 -1.52 10.72 -10.19
CA PHE A 290 -2.61 9.75 -10.37
C PHE A 290 -3.92 10.49 -10.63
N GLY A 291 -3.97 11.18 -11.77
CA GLY A 291 -5.05 12.11 -12.10
C GLY A 291 -6.46 11.51 -12.08
N PRO A 292 -7.49 12.36 -11.89
CA PRO A 292 -8.87 11.93 -11.64
C PRO A 292 -9.51 11.19 -12.82
N ARG A 293 -9.02 11.38 -14.06
CA ARG A 293 -9.49 10.66 -15.23
C ARG A 293 -9.26 9.15 -15.07
N GLY A 294 -8.00 8.74 -14.93
CA GLY A 294 -7.64 7.35 -14.75
C GLY A 294 -8.19 6.74 -13.46
N ALA A 295 -8.34 7.54 -12.38
CA ALA A 295 -8.98 7.07 -11.15
C ALA A 295 -10.46 6.74 -11.34
N ARG A 296 -11.22 7.57 -12.09
CA ARG A 296 -12.62 7.27 -12.46
C ARG A 296 -12.74 6.05 -13.38
N MET A 297 -11.79 5.88 -14.32
CA MET A 297 -11.73 4.68 -15.15
C MET A 297 -11.48 3.41 -14.32
N ALA A 298 -10.56 3.50 -13.34
CA ALA A 298 -10.28 2.42 -12.42
C ALA A 298 -11.50 2.06 -11.58
N LEU A 299 -12.21 3.05 -11.02
CA LEU A 299 -13.44 2.83 -10.27
C LEU A 299 -14.50 2.13 -11.10
N ALA A 300 -14.80 2.61 -12.31
CA ALA A 300 -15.80 1.99 -13.18
C ALA A 300 -15.46 0.52 -13.51
N ARG A 301 -14.17 0.22 -13.70
CA ARG A 301 -13.69 -1.15 -13.89
C ARG A 301 -13.89 -2.00 -12.63
N LEU A 302 -13.55 -1.46 -11.46
CA LEU A 302 -13.73 -2.12 -10.16
C LEU A 302 -15.21 -2.38 -9.87
N GLU A 303 -16.12 -1.43 -10.11
CA GLU A 303 -17.56 -1.62 -9.95
C GLU A 303 -18.08 -2.81 -10.78
N SER A 304 -17.58 -2.98 -12.00
CA SER A 304 -17.90 -4.14 -12.85
C SER A 304 -17.40 -5.46 -12.24
N ILE A 305 -16.18 -5.47 -11.69
CA ILE A 305 -15.58 -6.64 -11.02
C ILE A 305 -16.37 -7.00 -9.75
N TYR A 306 -16.66 -6.01 -8.91
CA TYR A 306 -17.46 -6.19 -7.68
C TYR A 306 -18.90 -6.61 -7.98
N GLY A 307 -19.49 -6.13 -9.08
CA GLY A 307 -20.79 -6.59 -9.57
C GLY A 307 -20.79 -8.08 -9.94
N ALA A 308 -19.74 -8.56 -10.61
CA ALA A 308 -19.58 -9.98 -10.92
C ALA A 308 -19.29 -10.84 -9.67
N ALA A 309 -18.71 -10.23 -8.63
CA ALA A 309 -18.57 -10.86 -7.32
C ALA A 309 -19.87 -10.81 -6.48
N HIS A 310 -20.96 -10.19 -6.98
CA HIS A 310 -22.21 -9.93 -6.26
C HIS A 310 -22.08 -9.05 -5.00
N HIS A 311 -21.13 -8.09 -5.01
CA HIS A 311 -20.81 -7.20 -3.89
C HIS A 311 -20.64 -5.73 -4.32
N SER A 312 -21.48 -5.21 -5.22
CA SER A 312 -21.35 -3.85 -5.79
C SER A 312 -21.23 -2.70 -4.77
N GLY A 313 -21.71 -2.87 -3.54
CA GLY A 313 -21.60 -1.85 -2.48
C GLY A 313 -20.30 -1.90 -1.66
N GLN A 314 -19.34 -2.74 -2.02
CA GLN A 314 -18.07 -2.90 -1.29
C GLN A 314 -16.88 -2.18 -1.94
N VAL A 315 -17.10 -1.50 -3.06
CA VAL A 315 -16.14 -0.55 -3.62
C VAL A 315 -16.73 0.85 -3.57
N GLU A 316 -16.00 1.78 -2.95
CA GLU A 316 -16.40 3.18 -2.78
C GLU A 316 -15.21 4.08 -3.13
N ALA A 317 -15.49 5.35 -3.44
CA ALA A 317 -14.44 6.32 -3.74
C ALA A 317 -14.80 7.70 -3.23
N ASP A 318 -13.77 8.45 -2.84
CA ASP A 318 -13.83 9.86 -2.50
C ASP A 318 -12.98 10.66 -3.50
N PHE A 319 -13.67 11.41 -4.36
CA PHE A 319 -13.05 12.38 -5.26
C PHE A 319 -13.17 13.75 -4.63
N PHE A 320 -12.06 14.27 -4.12
CA PHE A 320 -12.02 15.50 -3.32
C PHE A 320 -11.25 16.61 -4.02
N THR A 321 -11.47 17.85 -3.57
CA THR A 321 -10.68 19.00 -4.01
C THR A 321 -9.34 19.02 -3.28
N GLY A 322 -8.25 18.84 -4.02
CA GLY A 322 -6.92 18.71 -3.43
C GLY A 322 -5.91 18.05 -4.37
N GLY A 323 -4.65 17.99 -3.92
CA GLY A 323 -3.54 17.47 -4.69
C GLY A 323 -3.32 15.96 -4.52
N HIS A 324 -2.06 15.57 -4.66
CA HIS A 324 -1.60 14.22 -4.32
C HIS A 324 -1.36 14.09 -2.81
N GLU A 325 -2.43 13.86 -2.04
CA GLU A 325 -2.43 13.89 -0.58
C GLU A 325 -3.52 12.99 0.03
N ILE A 326 -3.43 12.70 1.33
CA ILE A 326 -4.51 12.06 2.09
C ILE A 326 -5.68 13.04 2.22
N HIS A 327 -6.93 12.63 2.01
CA HIS A 327 -8.09 13.42 2.46
C HIS A 327 -8.50 13.01 3.88
N GLY A 328 -8.51 11.71 4.15
CA GLY A 328 -8.53 11.11 5.48
C GLY A 328 -9.93 10.93 6.04
N GLY A 329 -10.63 12.02 6.36
CA GLY A 329 -11.89 11.98 7.13
C GLY A 329 -12.90 10.91 6.67
N PRO A 330 -13.33 10.94 5.38
CA PRO A 330 -14.22 9.92 4.83
C PRO A 330 -13.64 8.50 4.86
N ALA A 331 -12.36 8.33 4.50
CA ALA A 331 -11.69 7.03 4.53
C ALA A 331 -11.60 6.43 5.95
N PHE A 332 -11.33 7.26 6.96
CA PHE A 332 -11.27 6.79 8.35
C PHE A 332 -12.64 6.37 8.88
N ALA A 333 -13.68 7.15 8.56
CA ALA A 333 -15.06 6.79 8.90
C ALA A 333 -15.48 5.47 8.23
N TRP A 334 -15.09 5.29 6.96
CA TRP A 334 -15.33 4.06 6.22
C TRP A 334 -14.59 2.87 6.83
N LEU A 335 -13.30 3.00 7.16
CA LEU A 335 -12.51 1.96 7.85
C LEU A 335 -13.17 1.56 9.17
N ARG A 336 -13.63 2.53 9.95
CA ARG A 336 -14.34 2.27 11.21
C ARG A 336 -15.61 1.47 10.97
N LYS A 337 -16.43 1.82 9.97
CA LYS A 337 -17.63 1.07 9.61
C LYS A 337 -17.30 -0.37 9.22
N GLN A 338 -16.32 -0.56 8.33
CA GLN A 338 -15.92 -1.89 7.84
C GLN A 338 -15.38 -2.79 8.96
N LEU A 339 -14.53 -2.23 9.84
CA LEU A 339 -13.90 -2.97 10.94
C LEU A 339 -14.76 -3.02 12.22
N ALA A 340 -15.84 -2.25 12.30
CA ALA A 340 -16.86 -2.40 13.36
C ALA A 340 -17.85 -3.52 13.05
N GLY A 341 -18.16 -3.75 11.78
CA GLY A 341 -19.25 -4.64 11.31
C GLY A 341 -18.90 -6.09 10.94
N ALA A 342 -17.64 -6.52 11.07
CA ALA A 342 -17.21 -7.89 10.71
C ALA A 342 -17.24 -8.88 11.89
#